data_AF-A0A6T6KN09-F1
#
_entry.id   AF-A0A6T6KN09-F1
#
_cell.length_a   1.000
_cell.length_b   1.000
_cell.length_c   1.000
_cell.angle_alpha   90.00
_cell.angle_beta   90.00
_cell.angle_gamma   90.00
#
_symmetry.space_group_name_H-M   'P 1'
#
loop_
_entity.id
_entity.type
_entity.pdbx_description
1 polymer ?
#
loop_
_entity_poly.entity_id
_entity_poly.type
_entity_poly.pdbx_seq_one_letter_code
_entity_poly.pdbx_strand_id
1 'polypeptide(L)'
;MEKGTEEERKQGKPAEVQLPRSVDSGDIVLFNRRCTSMTVYGAAICFVAKFFSNSKWDHVGIVVRDPDSKNLFFLEADLGGVKLRKLSDRVTKSKSHDIAVRRLSAMRTDEFRRQLWNFAQQMTGRPYETGTGLLQAAQAVFDPLTKQERERLHAL
;
A
#
# COMPACT_ATOMS: atom_id res chain seq x y z
N MET A 1 -41.89 -10.28 38.59
CA MET A 1 -40.77 -9.32 38.62
C MET A 1 -39.63 -9.92 37.83
N GLU A 2 -39.64 -9.67 36.52
CA GLU A 2 -38.59 -10.07 35.61
C GLU A 2 -37.41 -9.11 35.77
N LYS A 3 -36.20 -9.64 35.91
CA LYS A 3 -34.96 -8.91 35.68
C LYS A 3 -34.22 -9.63 34.55
N GLY A 4 -34.45 -9.16 33.33
CA GLY A 4 -33.59 -9.47 32.20
C GLY A 4 -32.23 -8.83 32.42
N THR A 5 -31.18 -9.64 32.47
CA THR A 5 -29.79 -9.18 32.51
C THR A 5 -29.38 -8.73 31.12
N GLU A 6 -29.27 -7.42 30.99
CA GLU A 6 -28.82 -6.65 29.84
C GLU A 6 -27.28 -6.61 29.83
N GLU A 7 -26.61 -7.74 29.60
CA GLU A 7 -25.13 -7.75 29.56
C GLU A 7 -24.52 -8.74 28.56
N GLU A 8 -25.15 -8.89 27.39
CA GLU A 8 -24.48 -9.38 26.18
C GLU A 8 -24.48 -8.28 25.11
N ARG A 9 -23.67 -7.24 25.37
CA ARG A 9 -23.35 -6.24 24.36
C ARG A 9 -22.44 -6.90 23.33
N LYS A 10 -23.08 -7.53 22.34
CA LYS A 10 -22.53 -8.10 21.11
C LYS A 10 -21.21 -7.42 20.71
N GLN A 11 -20.09 -8.10 20.97
CA GLN A 11 -18.83 -7.79 20.30
C GLN A 11 -19.04 -8.13 18.82
N GLY A 12 -19.50 -7.15 18.05
CA GLY A 12 -19.60 -7.29 16.60
C GLY A 12 -18.21 -7.60 16.04
N LYS A 13 -18.06 -8.77 15.42
CA LYS A 13 -16.89 -9.10 14.61
C LYS A 13 -16.63 -7.91 13.68
N PRO A 14 -15.41 -7.33 13.64
CA PRO A 14 -15.13 -6.20 12.76
C PRO A 14 -15.49 -6.61 11.34
N ALA A 15 -16.22 -5.73 10.64
CA ALA A 15 -16.68 -5.98 9.28
C ALA A 15 -15.48 -6.38 8.42
N GLU A 16 -15.56 -7.58 7.84
CA GLU A 16 -14.50 -8.10 6.98
C GLU A 16 -14.39 -7.22 5.74
N VAL A 17 -13.20 -6.66 5.51
CA VAL A 17 -12.95 -5.80 4.36
C VAL A 17 -13.10 -6.63 3.09
N GLN A 18 -14.11 -6.31 2.28
CA GLN A 18 -14.27 -6.91 0.97
C GLN A 18 -13.39 -6.19 -0.05
N LEU A 19 -12.41 -6.91 -0.59
CA LEU A 19 -11.58 -6.43 -1.70
C LEU A 19 -12.36 -6.57 -3.01
N PRO A 20 -12.21 -5.65 -3.98
CA PRO A 20 -12.81 -5.81 -5.29
C PRO A 20 -12.33 -7.12 -5.94
N ARG A 21 -13.26 -7.88 -6.53
CA ARG A 21 -12.93 -9.19 -7.15
C ARG A 21 -11.90 -9.11 -8.28
N SER A 22 -11.77 -7.94 -8.90
CA SER A 22 -10.84 -7.70 -10.00
C SER A 22 -9.41 -7.37 -9.57
N VAL A 23 -9.13 -7.29 -8.27
CA VAL A 23 -7.78 -7.00 -7.77
C VAL A 23 -6.88 -8.19 -8.04
N ASP A 24 -5.71 -7.94 -8.65
CA ASP A 24 -4.76 -8.98 -9.02
C ASP A 24 -3.31 -8.47 -9.00
N SER A 25 -2.35 -9.39 -9.22
CA SER A 25 -0.93 -9.07 -9.35
C SER A 25 -0.68 -7.86 -10.25
N GLY A 26 0.17 -6.94 -9.79
CA GLY A 26 0.54 -5.73 -10.52
C GLY A 26 -0.34 -4.51 -10.23
N ASP A 27 -1.51 -4.68 -9.61
CA ASP A 27 -2.33 -3.55 -9.18
C ASP A 27 -1.63 -2.76 -8.07
N ILE A 28 -1.80 -1.44 -8.06
CA ILE A 28 -1.22 -0.55 -7.07
C ILE A 28 -2.29 -0.18 -6.05
N VAL A 29 -1.98 -0.29 -4.76
CA VAL A 29 -2.86 0.19 -3.69
C VAL A 29 -2.25 1.44 -3.07
N LEU A 30 -3.05 2.50 -3.05
CA LEU A 30 -2.71 3.81 -2.51
C LEU A 30 -3.46 4.03 -1.21
N PHE A 31 -2.76 4.53 -0.19
CA PHE A 31 -3.32 4.81 1.12
C PHE A 31 -3.21 6.30 1.43
N ASN A 32 -4.29 6.84 1.96
CA ASN A 32 -4.35 8.20 2.50
C ASN A 32 -4.65 8.09 3.99
N ARG A 33 -3.62 8.26 4.82
CA ARG A 33 -3.67 8.27 6.28
C ARG A 33 -3.73 9.71 6.78
N ARG A 34 -4.23 9.88 8.00
CA ARG A 34 -4.13 11.17 8.70
C ARG A 34 -2.73 11.28 9.30
N CYS A 35 -1.89 12.18 8.79
CA CYS A 35 -0.52 12.33 9.27
C CYS A 35 -0.46 12.57 10.79
N THR A 36 -1.45 13.27 11.35
CA THR A 36 -1.58 13.55 12.79
C THR A 36 -1.87 12.32 13.67
N SER A 37 -2.26 11.19 13.09
CA SER A 37 -2.52 9.93 13.80
C SER A 37 -1.33 8.97 13.83
N MET A 38 -0.18 9.42 13.31
CA MET A 38 1.07 8.66 13.22
C MET A 38 2.03 9.05 14.34
N THR A 39 3.11 8.29 14.51
CA THR A 39 4.24 8.73 15.34
C THR A 39 4.84 10.03 14.78
N VAL A 40 5.57 10.80 15.59
CA VAL A 40 6.16 12.10 15.15
C VAL A 40 6.96 11.94 13.85
N TYR A 41 7.81 10.91 13.77
CA TYR A 41 8.60 10.63 12.57
C TYR A 41 7.74 10.18 11.38
N GLY A 42 6.73 9.33 11.61
CA GLY A 42 5.79 8.92 10.57
C GLY A 42 4.93 10.08 10.05
N ALA A 43 4.56 11.01 10.93
CA ALA A 43 3.82 12.23 10.59
C ALA A 43 4.68 13.14 9.70
N ALA A 44 5.95 13.34 10.04
CA ALA A 44 6.88 14.13 9.23
C ALA A 44 7.01 13.57 7.80
N ILE A 45 7.23 12.27 7.65
CA ILE A 45 7.31 11.62 6.33
C ILE A 45 5.99 11.76 5.56
N CYS A 46 4.85 11.57 6.25
CA CYS A 46 3.53 11.72 5.64
C CYS A 46 3.31 13.14 5.11
N PHE A 47 3.64 14.17 5.88
CA PHE A 47 3.53 15.56 5.44
C PHE A 47 4.46 15.87 4.26
N VAL A 48 5.73 15.45 4.34
CA VAL A 48 6.72 15.62 3.26
C VAL A 48 6.23 14.95 1.98
N ALA A 49 5.80 13.69 2.05
CA ALA A 49 5.30 12.96 0.90
C ALA A 49 4.12 13.67 0.23
N LYS A 50 3.11 14.08 1.01
CA LYS A 50 1.91 14.75 0.46
C LYS A 50 2.21 16.14 -0.09
N PHE A 51 3.00 16.93 0.63
CA PHE A 51 3.33 18.30 0.26
C PHE A 51 4.14 18.35 -1.04
N PHE A 52 5.21 17.55 -1.14
CA PHE A 52 6.08 17.62 -2.32
C PHE A 52 5.53 16.91 -3.55
N SER A 53 4.75 15.84 -3.37
CA SER A 53 4.10 15.19 -4.52
C SER A 53 2.84 15.92 -5.00
N ASN A 54 2.38 16.94 -4.27
CA ASN A 54 1.07 17.58 -4.44
C ASN A 54 -0.07 16.54 -4.54
N SER A 55 -0.04 15.56 -3.64
CA SER A 55 -0.93 14.40 -3.65
C SER A 55 -1.48 14.13 -2.25
N LYS A 56 -2.70 13.59 -2.18
CA LYS A 56 -3.30 13.16 -0.92
C LYS A 56 -2.76 11.81 -0.40
N TRP A 57 -2.06 11.05 -1.24
CA TRP A 57 -1.57 9.71 -0.92
C TRP A 57 -0.20 9.79 -0.23
N ASP A 58 -0.02 9.07 0.87
CA ASP A 58 1.25 9.03 1.63
C ASP A 58 1.91 7.65 1.66
N HIS A 59 1.24 6.62 1.14
CA HIS A 59 1.80 5.28 1.10
C HIS A 59 1.27 4.50 -0.08
N VAL A 60 2.13 3.65 -0.63
CA VAL A 60 1.86 2.86 -1.83
C VAL A 60 2.51 1.50 -1.71
N GLY A 61 1.96 0.54 -2.43
CA GLY A 61 2.59 -0.75 -2.66
C GLY A 61 1.87 -1.49 -3.78
N ILE A 62 2.40 -2.65 -4.10
CA ILE A 62 1.91 -3.46 -5.23
C ILE A 62 1.24 -4.73 -4.72
N VAL A 63 0.15 -5.10 -5.37
CA VAL A 63 -0.53 -6.36 -5.14
C VAL A 63 0.26 -7.47 -5.80
N VAL A 64 0.45 -8.56 -5.08
CA VAL A 64 1.11 -9.77 -5.58
C VAL A 64 0.25 -10.97 -5.20
N ARG A 65 -0.14 -11.77 -6.19
CA ARG A 65 -0.84 -13.03 -5.97
C ARG A 65 0.15 -14.16 -5.85
N ASP A 66 0.03 -14.93 -4.78
CA ASP A 66 0.72 -16.21 -4.63
C ASP A 66 0.22 -17.21 -5.70
N PRO A 67 1.10 -17.77 -6.54
CA PRO A 67 0.71 -18.72 -7.59
C PRO A 67 0.09 -20.00 -7.03
N ASP A 68 0.42 -20.41 -5.80
CA ASP A 68 -0.03 -21.67 -5.21
C ASP A 68 -1.32 -21.48 -4.43
N SER A 69 -1.28 -20.63 -3.40
CA SER A 69 -2.46 -20.42 -2.53
C SER A 69 -3.52 -19.50 -3.14
N LYS A 70 -3.20 -18.80 -4.24
CA LYS A 70 -4.01 -17.76 -4.89
C LYS A 70 -4.36 -16.58 -3.98
N ASN A 71 -3.79 -16.50 -2.79
CA ASN A 71 -3.99 -15.41 -1.85
C ASN A 71 -3.33 -14.12 -2.37
N LEU A 72 -3.95 -12.98 -2.03
CA LEU A 72 -3.45 -11.66 -2.37
C LEU A 72 -2.58 -11.10 -1.24
N PHE A 73 -1.39 -10.68 -1.61
CA PHE A 73 -0.43 -10.02 -0.75
C PHE A 73 -0.18 -8.59 -1.22
N PHE A 74 0.32 -7.78 -0.31
CA PHE A 74 0.72 -6.40 -0.50
C PHE A 74 2.21 -6.30 -0.22
N LEU A 75 2.98 -6.03 -1.26
CA LEU A 75 4.40 -5.76 -1.19
C LEU A 75 4.58 -4.25 -0.98
N GLU A 76 5.17 -3.88 0.15
CA GLU A 76 5.41 -2.50 0.53
C GLU A 76 6.81 -2.31 1.10
N ALA A 77 7.33 -1.09 1.01
CA ALA A 77 8.47 -0.66 1.79
C ALA A 77 7.96 0.26 2.91
N ASP A 78 8.30 -0.05 4.15
CA ASP A 78 8.12 0.85 5.29
C ASP A 78 9.46 1.09 5.99
N LEU A 79 9.48 1.89 7.06
CA LEU A 79 10.71 2.21 7.78
C LEU A 79 11.48 1.00 8.33
N GLY A 80 10.81 -0.15 8.47
CA GLY A 80 11.41 -1.43 8.85
C GLY A 80 11.75 -2.32 7.66
N GLY A 81 11.81 -1.78 6.44
CA GLY A 81 12.17 -2.49 5.22
C GLY A 81 11.00 -2.98 4.38
N VAL A 82 11.34 -3.76 3.35
CA VAL A 82 10.38 -4.34 2.41
C VAL A 82 9.67 -5.51 3.07
N LYS A 83 8.33 -5.51 3.00
CA LYS A 83 7.48 -6.49 3.64
C LYS A 83 6.42 -6.98 2.67
N LEU A 84 6.11 -8.26 2.79
CA LEU A 84 4.99 -8.90 2.12
C LEU A 84 3.93 -9.25 3.16
N ARG A 85 2.75 -8.64 3.06
CA ARG A 85 1.65 -8.84 4.02
C ARG A 85 0.39 -9.27 3.30
N LYS A 86 -0.52 -10.00 3.95
CA LYS A 86 -1.84 -10.26 3.37
C LYS A 86 -2.54 -8.94 3.08
N LEU A 87 -3.09 -8.80 1.86
CA LEU A 87 -3.69 -7.54 1.41
C LEU A 87 -4.89 -7.15 2.28
N SER A 88 -5.75 -8.10 2.62
CA SER A 88 -6.92 -7.88 3.49
C SER A 88 -6.52 -7.36 4.86
N ASP A 89 -5.53 -7.99 5.50
CA ASP A 89 -5.01 -7.56 6.79
C ASP A 89 -4.44 -6.15 6.72
N ARG A 90 -3.69 -5.85 5.65
CA ARG A 90 -3.05 -4.55 5.47
C ARG A 90 -4.05 -3.42 5.23
N VAL A 91 -5.11 -3.68 4.48
CA VAL A 91 -6.20 -2.71 4.27
C VAL A 91 -6.94 -2.47 5.57
N THR A 92 -7.32 -3.54 6.28
CA THR A 92 -8.05 -3.46 7.56
C THR A 92 -7.26 -2.70 8.63
N LYS A 93 -5.94 -2.94 8.74
CA LYS A 93 -5.08 -2.35 9.78
C LYS A 93 -4.42 -1.02 9.36
N SER A 94 -4.75 -0.50 8.18
CA SER A 94 -4.05 0.65 7.57
C SER A 94 -4.18 1.96 8.33
N LYS A 95 -5.27 2.13 9.12
CA LYS A 95 -5.71 3.42 9.68
C LYS A 95 -5.92 4.51 8.61
N SER A 96 -6.04 4.11 7.34
CA SER A 96 -6.34 5.02 6.24
C SER A 96 -7.80 5.42 6.25
N HIS A 97 -8.06 6.68 5.94
CA HIS A 97 -9.43 7.18 5.78
C HIS A 97 -9.88 7.15 4.31
N ASP A 98 -8.95 6.93 3.38
CA ASP A 98 -9.23 6.74 1.97
C ASP A 98 -8.17 5.79 1.37
N ILE A 99 -8.63 4.87 0.51
CA ILE A 99 -7.82 3.83 -0.12
C ILE A 99 -8.27 3.71 -1.57
N ALA A 100 -7.32 3.78 -2.50
CA ALA A 100 -7.59 3.60 -3.92
C ALA A 100 -6.78 2.42 -4.48
N VAL A 101 -7.38 1.73 -5.45
CA VAL A 101 -6.70 0.72 -6.24
C VAL A 101 -6.56 1.24 -7.68
N ARG A 102 -5.34 1.23 -8.20
CA ARG A 102 -5.05 1.50 -9.61
C ARG A 102 -4.72 0.19 -10.29
N ARG A 103 -5.53 -0.17 -11.28
CA ARG A 103 -5.38 -1.44 -12.00
C ARG A 103 -4.28 -1.33 -13.04
N LEU A 104 -3.45 -2.36 -13.14
CA LEU A 104 -2.51 -2.47 -14.24
C LEU A 104 -3.25 -2.81 -15.53
N SER A 105 -3.15 -1.95 -16.54
CA SER A 105 -3.73 -2.17 -17.86
C SER A 105 -2.78 -2.98 -18.75
N ALA A 106 -2.57 -4.25 -18.38
CA ALA A 106 -1.73 -5.19 -19.13
C ALA A 106 -2.28 -6.62 -19.05
N MET A 107 -1.86 -7.47 -19.98
CA MET A 107 -2.15 -8.90 -19.92
C MET A 107 -1.37 -9.52 -18.75
N ARG A 108 -2.10 -10.09 -17.79
CA ARG A 108 -1.53 -10.76 -16.62
C ARG A 108 -1.55 -12.25 -16.88
N THR A 109 -0.49 -12.75 -17.49
CA THR A 109 -0.27 -14.19 -17.70
C THR A 109 0.13 -14.86 -16.39
N ASP A 110 0.05 -16.19 -16.32
CA ASP A 110 0.54 -16.91 -15.14
C ASP A 110 2.05 -16.75 -14.94
N GLU A 111 2.79 -16.56 -16.04
CA GLU A 111 4.21 -16.26 -15.98
C GLU A 111 4.48 -14.89 -15.34
N PHE A 112 3.73 -13.86 -15.73
CA PHE A 112 3.80 -12.55 -15.08
C PHE A 112 3.54 -12.66 -13.56
N ARG A 113 2.51 -13.42 -13.16
CA ARG A 113 2.18 -13.60 -11.74
C ARG A 113 3.31 -14.31 -10.98
N ARG A 114 3.89 -15.37 -11.56
CA ARG A 114 5.03 -16.10 -10.97
C ARG A 114 6.27 -15.22 -10.85
N GLN A 115 6.60 -14.46 -11.88
CA GLN A 115 7.76 -13.57 -11.85
C GLN A 115 7.60 -12.47 -10.80
N LEU A 116 6.41 -11.87 -10.70
CA LEU A 116 6.14 -10.86 -9.67
C LEU A 116 6.17 -11.45 -8.26
N TRP A 117 5.67 -12.68 -8.08
CA TRP A 117 5.78 -13.41 -6.82
C TRP A 117 7.24 -13.67 -6.43
N ASN A 118 8.04 -14.21 -7.35
CA ASN A 118 9.46 -14.47 -7.11
C ASN A 118 10.22 -13.19 -6.76
N PHE A 119 9.93 -12.09 -7.47
CA PHE A 119 10.47 -10.78 -7.15
C PHE A 119 10.09 -10.33 -5.73
N ALA A 120 8.81 -10.43 -5.36
CA ALA A 120 8.34 -10.06 -4.03
C ALA A 120 9.07 -10.83 -2.92
N GLN A 121 9.29 -12.13 -3.13
CA GLN A 121 10.03 -12.98 -2.19
C GLN A 121 11.50 -12.56 -2.09
N GLN A 122 12.17 -12.25 -3.21
CA GLN A 122 13.57 -11.79 -3.23
C GLN A 122 13.78 -10.41 -2.59
N MET A 123 12.74 -9.57 -2.63
CA MET A 123 12.81 -8.22 -2.07
C MET A 123 12.47 -8.18 -0.58
N THR A 124 11.67 -9.13 -0.09
CA THR A 124 11.22 -9.16 1.30
C THR A 124 12.41 -9.22 2.27
N GLY A 125 12.38 -8.38 3.30
CA GLY A 125 13.44 -8.28 4.30
C GLY A 125 14.59 -7.35 3.90
N ARG A 126 14.63 -6.83 2.66
CA ARG A 126 15.59 -5.78 2.30
C ARG A 126 15.34 -4.53 3.16
N PRO A 127 16.39 -3.92 3.71
CA PRO A 127 16.24 -2.73 4.53
C PRO A 127 15.63 -1.60 3.70
N TYR A 128 14.93 -0.71 4.39
CA TYR A 128 14.51 0.55 3.78
C TYR A 128 15.76 1.36 3.48
N GLU A 129 15.82 2.05 2.35
CA GLU A 129 16.96 2.91 2.04
C GLU A 129 16.96 4.12 2.98
N THR A 130 17.59 3.95 4.15
CA THR A 130 17.67 4.96 5.21
C THR A 130 18.92 5.84 5.11
N GLY A 131 19.91 5.50 4.27
CA GLY A 131 21.12 6.31 4.05
C GLY A 131 20.98 7.16 2.79
N THR A 132 21.13 8.50 2.89
CA THR A 132 20.92 9.52 1.82
C THR A 132 19.62 9.40 0.99
N GLY A 133 18.84 8.34 1.20
CA GLY A 133 17.64 7.91 0.49
C GLY A 133 16.39 8.67 0.89
N LEU A 134 16.35 9.31 2.06
CA LEU A 134 15.28 10.28 2.34
C LEU A 134 15.47 11.54 1.48
N LEU A 135 16.72 11.98 1.29
CA LEU A 135 17.08 13.06 0.38
C LEU A 135 16.92 12.63 -1.07
N GLN A 136 17.29 11.40 -1.45
CA GLN A 136 17.17 10.90 -2.83
C GLN A 136 15.74 10.49 -3.21
N ALA A 137 14.95 9.91 -2.31
CA ALA A 137 13.53 9.64 -2.53
C ALA A 137 12.75 10.96 -2.56
N ALA A 138 13.12 11.92 -1.72
CA ALA A 138 12.63 13.27 -1.89
C ALA A 138 13.13 13.85 -3.22
N GLN A 139 14.39 13.65 -3.65
CA GLN A 139 14.90 14.10 -4.97
C GLN A 139 14.16 13.46 -6.13
N ALA A 140 13.80 12.18 -6.08
CA ALA A 140 12.97 11.52 -7.09
C ALA A 140 11.52 12.03 -7.11
N VAL A 141 11.06 12.63 -6.01
CA VAL A 141 9.81 13.41 -5.94
C VAL A 141 10.02 14.87 -6.37
N PHE A 142 11.23 15.42 -6.17
CA PHE A 142 11.61 16.80 -6.47
C PHE A 142 12.09 17.01 -7.90
N ASP A 143 12.54 15.98 -8.63
CA ASP A 143 13.12 16.12 -9.95
C ASP A 143 11.99 16.32 -10.98
N PRO A 144 11.76 17.58 -11.43
CA PRO A 144 10.64 17.90 -12.29
C PRO A 144 10.84 17.33 -13.70
N LEU A 145 12.07 16.98 -14.10
CA LEU A 145 12.36 16.38 -15.40
C LEU A 145 11.71 14.99 -15.52
N THR A 146 11.82 14.16 -14.49
CA THR A 146 11.24 12.79 -14.51
C THR A 146 9.71 12.77 -14.47
N LYS A 147 9.09 13.75 -13.80
CA LYS A 147 7.62 13.91 -13.78
C LYS A 147 7.10 14.40 -15.13
N GLN A 148 7.76 15.39 -15.72
CA GLN A 148 7.37 15.97 -17.00
C GLN A 148 7.62 15.01 -18.18
N GLU A 149 8.67 14.19 -18.13
CA GLU A 149 8.91 13.11 -19.08
C GLU A 149 7.86 12.01 -18.99
N ARG A 150 7.42 11.63 -17.78
CA ARG A 150 6.28 10.70 -17.60
C ARG A 150 4.99 11.27 -18.17
N GLU A 151 4.68 12.54 -17.90
CA GLU A 151 3.49 13.19 -18.44
C GLU A 151 3.52 13.27 -19.98
N ARG A 152 4.71 13.48 -20.57
CA ARG A 152 4.90 13.44 -22.04
C ARG A 152 4.74 12.04 -22.64
N LEU A 153 5.24 11.00 -21.98
CA LEU A 153 5.09 9.61 -22.44
C LEU A 153 3.64 9.11 -22.38
N HIS A 154 2.78 9.74 -21.59
CA HIS A 154 1.34 9.44 -21.50
C HIS A 154 0.46 10.30 -22.42
N ALA A 155 1.06 11.24 -23.16
CA ALA A 155 0.38 12.08 -24.14
C ALA A 155 0.56 11.58 -25.60
N LEU A 156 1.19 10.42 -25.79
CA LEU A 156 1.34 9.68 -27.05
C LEU A 156 0.56 8.36 -26.98
#